data_AF-A0A158NWC2-F1
#
_entry.id   AF-A0A158NWC2-F1
#
_cell.length_a   1.000
_cell.length_b   1.000
_cell.length_c   1.000
_cell.angle_alpha   90.00
_cell.angle_beta   90.00
_cell.angle_gamma   90.00
#
_symmetry.space_group_name_H-M   'P 1'
#
loop_
_entity.id
_entity.type
_entity.pdbx_description
1 polymer ?
#
loop_
_entity_poly.entity_id
_entity_poly.type
_entity_poly.pdbx_seq_one_letter_code
_entity_poly.pdbx_strand_id
1 'polypeptide(L)'
;MKLKIKFYNEGPHSALCDEEFYDAVETGLDKIEEENQLRDRLKQKSVSILTSPTTTASTHRLWPEIEKITMEQLHYARLGVGGAGGWQLFAEDGDMRMYRREEEADGLVVDPLKACHVVKGVTGHEVCEIFFSPEYRSGWEATLENMAIIENISKDTLLFLQTHKRIWPASQRDALFWSHIRRVSDDQDRDAHDLWIVCNHSTEHPDHPPNAGKCVRVYLTVCLVCQTFIDPPKDEEEIKRENITCKITYCSVG
;
A
#
# COMPACT_ATOMS: atom_id res chain seq x y z
N MET A 1 18.82 -11.50 -53.79
CA MET A 1 20.15 -11.28 -53.17
C MET A 1 19.96 -11.39 -51.66
N LYS A 2 20.50 -12.43 -51.00
CA LYS A 2 20.26 -12.75 -49.58
C LYS A 2 20.97 -11.73 -48.67
N LEU A 3 20.25 -11.10 -47.76
CA LEU A 3 20.81 -10.25 -46.70
C LEU A 3 21.51 -11.16 -45.66
N LYS A 4 22.84 -11.09 -45.57
CA LYS A 4 23.60 -11.74 -44.49
C LYS A 4 23.52 -10.87 -43.24
N ILE A 5 22.86 -11.37 -42.21
CA ILE A 5 22.92 -10.84 -40.85
C ILE A 5 24.34 -11.12 -40.33
N LYS A 6 25.08 -10.06 -39.97
CA LYS A 6 26.37 -10.18 -39.26
C LYS A 6 26.06 -10.46 -37.80
N PHE A 7 26.44 -11.64 -37.32
CA PHE A 7 26.58 -11.91 -35.90
C PHE A 7 27.72 -11.04 -35.34
N TYR A 8 27.49 -10.46 -34.16
CA TYR A 8 28.46 -9.66 -33.42
C TYR A 8 29.59 -10.60 -32.96
N ASN A 9 30.78 -10.48 -33.53
CA ASN A 9 31.98 -11.13 -33.01
C ASN A 9 32.52 -10.25 -31.89
N GLU A 10 32.58 -10.80 -30.69
CA GLU A 10 33.30 -10.20 -29.57
C GLU A 10 34.78 -9.98 -29.95
N GLY A 11 35.34 -8.87 -29.48
CA GLY A 11 36.70 -8.44 -29.81
C GLY A 11 37.78 -9.38 -29.26
N PRO A 12 39.01 -9.33 -29.79
CA PRO A 12 40.06 -10.33 -29.58
C PRO A 12 40.75 -10.30 -28.21
N HIS A 13 40.08 -9.80 -27.17
CA HIS A 13 40.63 -9.66 -25.81
C HIS A 13 39.70 -10.12 -24.69
N SER A 14 38.62 -10.87 -24.99
CA SER A 14 37.86 -11.55 -23.92
C SER A 14 38.62 -12.81 -23.52
N ALA A 15 39.40 -12.73 -22.43
CA ALA A 15 40.23 -13.82 -21.92
C ALA A 15 39.50 -14.72 -20.91
N LEU A 16 38.21 -14.48 -20.70
CA LEU A 16 37.36 -15.24 -19.79
C LEU A 16 36.64 -16.32 -20.60
N CYS A 17 36.64 -17.57 -20.13
CA CYS A 17 35.78 -18.58 -20.73
C CYS A 17 34.32 -18.33 -20.33
N ASP A 18 33.38 -18.84 -21.13
CA ASP A 18 31.93 -18.62 -20.91
C ASP A 18 31.50 -18.97 -19.48
N GLU A 19 32.04 -20.05 -18.90
CA GLU A 19 31.77 -20.46 -17.51
C GLU A 19 32.22 -19.40 -16.49
N GLU A 20 33.42 -18.83 -16.66
CA GLU A 20 33.95 -17.79 -15.76
C GLU A 20 33.15 -16.48 -15.89
N PHE A 21 32.61 -16.19 -17.08
CA PHE A 21 31.69 -15.09 -17.27
C PHE A 21 30.36 -15.33 -16.54
N TYR A 22 29.77 -16.52 -16.64
CA TYR A 22 28.52 -16.85 -15.94
C TYR A 22 28.69 -16.84 -14.42
N ASP A 23 29.79 -17.40 -13.89
CA ASP A 23 30.12 -17.36 -12.47
C ASP A 23 30.27 -15.92 -11.96
N ALA A 24 30.93 -15.05 -12.75
CA ALA A 24 31.11 -13.64 -12.41
C ALA A 24 29.78 -12.87 -12.43
N VAL A 25 28.88 -13.18 -13.36
CA VAL A 25 27.54 -12.60 -13.45
C VAL A 25 26.68 -13.05 -12.27
N GLU A 26 26.66 -14.35 -11.95
CA GLU A 26 25.93 -14.91 -10.81
C GLU A 26 26.43 -14.31 -9.49
N THR A 27 27.74 -14.30 -9.28
CA THR A 27 28.37 -13.63 -8.13
C THR A 27 28.04 -12.13 -8.06
N GLY A 28 27.92 -11.48 -9.22
CA GLY A 28 27.52 -10.07 -9.31
C GLY A 28 26.06 -9.86 -8.89
N LEU A 29 25.16 -10.75 -9.31
CA LEU A 29 23.75 -10.73 -8.92
C LEU A 29 23.58 -11.01 -7.42
N ASP A 30 24.29 -12.00 -6.89
CA ASP A 30 24.27 -12.33 -5.45
C ASP A 30 24.74 -11.15 -4.61
N LYS A 31 25.82 -10.47 -5.02
CA LYS A 31 26.29 -9.25 -4.34
C LYS A 31 25.28 -8.12 -4.37
N ILE A 32 24.59 -7.94 -5.49
CA ILE A 32 23.51 -6.94 -5.61
C ILE A 32 22.35 -7.31 -4.68
N GLU A 33 22.01 -8.59 -4.59
CA GLU A 33 20.97 -9.07 -3.69
C GLU A 33 21.37 -8.87 -2.22
N GLU A 34 22.57 -9.25 -1.82
CA GLU A 34 23.11 -9.02 -0.48
C GLU A 34 23.16 -7.53 -0.11
N GLU A 35 23.62 -6.67 -1.03
CA GLU A 35 23.65 -5.23 -0.84
C GLU A 35 22.23 -4.65 -0.66
N ASN A 36 21.27 -5.13 -1.45
CA ASN A 36 19.86 -4.76 -1.29
C ASN A 36 19.31 -5.20 0.07
N GLN A 37 19.59 -6.44 0.51
CA GLN A 37 19.18 -6.94 1.83
C GLN A 37 19.80 -6.13 2.97
N LEU A 38 21.09 -5.77 2.87
CA LEU A 38 21.78 -4.90 3.83
C LEU A 38 21.16 -3.50 3.87
N ARG A 39 20.86 -2.92 2.71
CA ARG A 39 20.20 -1.63 2.56
C ARG A 39 18.80 -1.65 3.19
N ASP A 40 18.05 -2.72 2.98
CA ASP A 40 16.71 -2.88 3.56
C ASP A 40 16.76 -3.01 5.08
N ARG A 41 17.72 -3.78 5.63
CA ARG A 41 17.97 -3.84 7.08
C ARG A 41 18.36 -2.50 7.69
N LEU A 42 19.16 -1.70 6.98
CA LEU A 42 19.56 -0.36 7.42
C LEU A 42 18.39 0.63 7.38
N LYS A 43 17.56 0.59 6.33
CA LYS A 43 16.29 1.35 6.26
C LYS A 43 15.38 1.00 7.42
N GLN A 44 15.20 -0.29 7.72
CA GLN A 44 14.38 -0.76 8.84
C GLN A 44 14.86 -0.23 10.20
N LYS A 45 16.18 -0.14 10.42
CA LYS A 45 16.77 0.47 11.64
C LYS A 45 16.64 1.99 11.71
N SER A 46 16.55 2.69 10.58
CA SER A 46 16.36 4.15 10.56
C SER A 46 14.94 4.57 10.93
N VAL A 47 13.94 3.69 10.71
CA VAL A 47 12.54 3.94 11.06
C VAL A 47 12.34 4.03 12.59
N SER A 48 13.16 3.35 13.39
CA SER A 48 12.97 3.21 14.84
C SER A 48 13.45 4.39 15.71
N ILE A 49 13.97 5.48 15.16
CA ILE A 49 14.60 6.58 15.95
C ILE A 49 13.71 7.85 16.06
N LEU A 50 12.49 7.86 15.52
CA LEU A 50 11.63 9.05 15.60
C LEU A 50 10.88 9.17 16.94
N THR A 51 11.01 10.35 17.53
CA THR A 51 10.46 10.81 18.82
C THR A 51 9.06 10.31 19.13
N SER A 52 8.88 9.85 20.37
CA SER A 52 7.58 9.47 20.92
C SER A 52 6.55 10.59 20.70
N PRO A 53 5.38 10.32 20.10
CA PRO A 53 4.37 11.34 19.88
C PRO A 53 3.87 11.89 21.22
N THR A 54 3.98 13.21 21.41
CA THR A 54 3.61 13.91 22.65
C THR A 54 2.17 14.43 22.62
N THR A 55 1.50 14.42 21.45
CA THR A 55 0.22 15.09 21.21
C THR A 55 -0.81 14.15 20.57
N THR A 56 -2.10 14.44 20.76
CA THR A 56 -3.18 13.74 20.06
C THR A 56 -3.27 14.23 18.61
N ALA A 57 -3.65 13.34 17.69
CA ALA A 57 -3.85 13.71 16.27
C ALA A 57 -4.77 14.93 16.13
N SER A 58 -5.78 15.03 16.99
CA SER A 58 -6.80 16.07 17.02
C SER A 58 -6.29 17.51 17.17
N THR A 59 -5.07 17.71 17.67
CA THR A 59 -4.47 19.04 17.81
C THR A 59 -3.58 19.42 16.63
N HIS A 60 -3.34 18.50 15.70
CA HIS A 60 -2.46 18.73 14.57
C HIS A 60 -3.14 19.55 13.47
N ARG A 61 -2.37 20.36 12.73
CA ARG A 61 -2.89 21.24 11.67
C ARG A 61 -3.61 20.50 10.54
N LEU A 62 -3.21 19.25 10.26
CA LEU A 62 -3.84 18.41 9.24
C LEU A 62 -5.12 17.72 9.73
N TRP A 63 -5.43 17.77 11.04
CA TRP A 63 -6.56 17.04 11.61
C TRP A 63 -7.92 17.31 10.94
N PRO A 64 -8.30 18.56 10.62
CA PRO A 64 -9.58 18.81 9.96
C PRO A 64 -9.73 18.07 8.62
N GLU A 65 -8.63 17.96 7.87
CA GLU A 65 -8.58 17.21 6.61
C GLU A 65 -8.60 15.71 6.86
N ILE A 66 -7.75 15.22 7.78
CA ILE A 66 -7.66 13.81 8.14
C ILE A 66 -9.02 13.26 8.56
N GLU A 67 -9.71 13.93 9.48
CA GLU A 67 -11.03 13.53 9.97
C GLU A 67 -12.05 13.50 8.83
N LYS A 68 -12.12 14.59 8.06
CA LYS A 68 -13.08 14.71 6.96
C LYS A 68 -12.89 13.61 5.92
N ILE A 69 -11.68 13.46 5.40
CA ILE A 69 -11.38 12.52 4.31
C ILE A 69 -11.51 11.08 4.80
N THR A 70 -11.06 10.76 6.02
CA THR A 70 -11.22 9.42 6.59
C THR A 70 -12.70 9.03 6.67
N MET A 71 -13.57 9.94 7.13
CA MET A 71 -15.00 9.66 7.23
C MET A 71 -15.71 9.62 5.87
N GLU A 72 -15.29 10.44 4.90
CA GLU A 72 -15.78 10.37 3.51
C GLU A 72 -15.39 9.04 2.85
N GLN A 73 -14.13 8.62 2.98
CA GLN A 73 -13.67 7.35 2.45
C GLN A 73 -14.36 6.15 3.12
N LEU A 74 -14.62 6.23 4.43
CA LEU A 74 -15.42 5.22 5.12
C LEU A 74 -16.84 5.14 4.56
N HIS A 75 -17.48 6.28 4.34
CA HIS A 75 -18.82 6.34 3.76
C HIS A 75 -18.86 5.64 2.39
N TYR A 76 -17.94 5.99 1.47
CA TYR A 76 -17.89 5.37 0.15
C TYR A 76 -17.49 3.89 0.18
N ALA A 77 -16.62 3.49 1.12
CA ALA A 77 -16.28 2.09 1.32
C ALA A 77 -17.49 1.26 1.76
N ARG A 78 -18.37 1.82 2.60
CA ARG A 78 -19.63 1.17 3.03
C ARG A 78 -20.68 1.06 1.93
N LEU A 79 -20.67 1.96 0.94
CA LEU A 79 -21.59 1.85 -0.19
C LEU A 79 -21.32 0.57 -0.98
N GLY A 80 -22.33 -0.28 -1.13
CA GLY A 80 -22.21 -1.50 -1.92
C GLY A 80 -21.85 -1.22 -3.38
N VAL A 81 -21.34 -2.25 -4.06
CA VAL A 81 -21.06 -2.20 -5.51
C VAL A 81 -22.31 -2.44 -6.37
N GLY A 82 -23.40 -2.93 -5.77
CA GLY A 82 -24.66 -3.18 -6.48
C GLY A 82 -25.53 -1.91 -6.63
N GLY A 83 -26.16 -1.75 -7.80
CA GLY A 83 -27.12 -0.66 -8.09
C GLY A 83 -26.77 0.18 -9.30
N ALA A 84 -27.34 1.40 -9.39
CA ALA A 84 -27.13 2.38 -10.48
C ALA A 84 -25.74 3.08 -10.45
N GLY A 85 -24.79 2.58 -9.64
CA GLY A 85 -23.50 3.22 -9.36
C GLY A 85 -22.38 2.95 -10.36
N GLY A 86 -22.65 2.20 -11.44
CA GLY A 86 -21.71 2.01 -12.55
C GLY A 86 -20.47 1.15 -12.28
N TRP A 87 -20.42 0.42 -11.15
CA TRP A 87 -19.31 -0.48 -10.84
C TRP A 87 -19.29 -1.70 -11.78
N GLN A 88 -18.11 -1.97 -12.35
CA GLN A 88 -17.84 -3.10 -13.23
C GLN A 88 -16.87 -4.05 -12.54
N LEU A 89 -17.26 -5.31 -12.34
CA LEU A 89 -16.36 -6.38 -11.91
C LEU A 89 -15.37 -6.67 -13.04
N PHE A 90 -14.07 -6.58 -12.76
CA PHE A 90 -13.02 -6.84 -13.78
C PHE A 90 -12.05 -7.95 -13.38
N ALA A 91 -11.99 -8.35 -12.11
CA ALA A 91 -11.23 -9.51 -11.66
C ALA A 91 -11.89 -10.19 -10.45
N GLU A 92 -11.76 -11.52 -10.38
CA GLU A 92 -12.22 -12.35 -9.28
C GLU A 92 -11.22 -13.49 -9.04
N ASP A 93 -10.86 -13.74 -7.78
CA ASP A 93 -10.03 -14.86 -7.37
C ASP A 93 -10.46 -15.34 -5.98
N GLY A 94 -11.07 -16.52 -5.91
CA GLY A 94 -11.68 -17.04 -4.68
C GLY A 94 -12.70 -16.07 -4.08
N ASP A 95 -12.47 -15.64 -2.84
CA ASP A 95 -13.31 -14.67 -2.14
C ASP A 95 -12.99 -13.21 -2.48
N MET A 96 -11.97 -12.94 -3.31
CA MET A 96 -11.56 -11.59 -3.71
C MET A 96 -12.30 -11.16 -4.98
N ARG A 97 -12.88 -9.96 -4.95
CA ARG A 97 -13.57 -9.34 -6.08
C ARG A 97 -13.08 -7.92 -6.29
N MET A 98 -12.71 -7.56 -7.52
CA MET A 98 -12.19 -6.25 -7.87
C MET A 98 -13.08 -5.55 -8.88
N TYR A 99 -13.48 -4.33 -8.53
CA TYR A 99 -14.40 -3.50 -9.28
C TYR A 99 -13.72 -2.19 -9.67
N ARG A 100 -14.11 -1.67 -10.83
CA ARG A 100 -13.74 -0.34 -11.30
C ARG A 100 -14.99 0.44 -11.68
N ARG A 101 -14.95 1.75 -11.58
CA ARG A 101 -15.96 2.65 -12.17
C ARG A 101 -15.24 3.57 -13.13
N GLU A 102 -15.78 3.75 -14.33
CA GLU A 102 -15.22 4.69 -15.29
C GLU A 102 -15.62 6.11 -14.89
N GLU A 103 -14.63 6.98 -14.67
CA GLU A 103 -14.86 8.36 -14.26
C GLU A 103 -13.78 9.28 -14.87
N GLU A 104 -14.21 10.43 -15.37
CA GLU A 104 -13.31 11.47 -15.85
C GLU A 104 -13.50 12.72 -14.99
N ALA A 105 -12.40 13.26 -14.46
CA ALA A 105 -12.37 14.54 -13.77
C ALA A 105 -11.34 15.44 -14.44
N ASP A 106 -11.75 16.64 -14.82
CA ASP A 106 -10.90 17.63 -15.52
C ASP A 106 -10.19 17.08 -16.78
N GLY A 107 -10.83 16.11 -17.47
CA GLY A 107 -10.30 15.46 -18.66
C GLY A 107 -9.23 14.41 -18.40
N LEU A 108 -8.95 14.07 -17.14
CA LEU A 108 -8.14 12.94 -16.72
C LEU A 108 -9.05 11.76 -16.35
N VAL A 109 -8.64 10.54 -16.73
CA VAL A 109 -9.29 9.32 -16.29
C VAL A 109 -8.92 9.06 -14.83
N VAL A 110 -9.91 9.05 -13.94
CA VAL A 110 -9.75 8.93 -12.48
C VAL A 110 -10.56 7.74 -11.97
N ASP A 111 -10.47 6.62 -12.68
CA ASP A 111 -11.30 5.43 -12.47
C ASP A 111 -11.20 4.92 -11.01
N PRO A 112 -12.24 5.08 -10.19
CA PRO A 112 -12.21 4.57 -8.82
C PRO A 112 -12.12 3.05 -8.84
N LEU A 113 -11.24 2.52 -8.00
CA LEU A 113 -11.08 1.09 -7.77
C LEU A 113 -11.66 0.70 -6.41
N LYS A 114 -12.32 -0.45 -6.38
CA LYS A 114 -12.82 -1.05 -5.16
C LYS A 114 -12.56 -2.54 -5.17
N ALA A 115 -11.87 -3.06 -4.17
CA ALA A 115 -11.69 -4.49 -3.97
C ALA A 115 -12.40 -4.93 -2.67
N CYS A 116 -13.11 -6.04 -2.73
CA CYS A 116 -13.74 -6.66 -1.57
C CYS A 116 -13.17 -8.06 -1.39
N HIS A 117 -12.84 -8.43 -0.15
CA HIS A 117 -12.32 -9.75 0.17
C HIS A 117 -12.86 -10.24 1.52
N VAL A 118 -12.84 -11.56 1.73
CA VAL A 118 -13.22 -12.19 2.98
C VAL A 118 -12.08 -13.11 3.39
N VAL A 119 -11.54 -12.89 4.58
CA VAL A 119 -10.37 -13.62 5.09
C VAL A 119 -10.72 -14.24 6.43
N LYS A 120 -10.54 -15.56 6.55
CA LYS A 120 -10.76 -16.27 7.82
C LYS A 120 -9.53 -16.19 8.72
N GLY A 121 -9.73 -16.26 10.02
CA GLY A 121 -8.64 -16.42 10.98
C GLY A 121 -7.95 -15.14 11.42
N VAL A 122 -8.38 -13.97 10.93
CA VAL A 122 -7.79 -12.68 11.28
C VAL A 122 -8.88 -11.67 11.62
N THR A 123 -8.56 -10.73 12.50
CA THR A 123 -9.42 -9.60 12.85
C THR A 123 -9.15 -8.40 11.93
N GLY A 124 -10.11 -7.49 11.83
CA GLY A 124 -9.92 -6.24 11.11
C GLY A 124 -8.84 -5.35 11.71
N HIS A 125 -8.66 -5.40 13.04
CA HIS A 125 -7.57 -4.70 13.71
C HIS A 125 -6.20 -5.21 13.27
N GLU A 126 -5.96 -6.53 13.28
CA GLU A 126 -4.70 -7.13 12.83
C GLU A 126 -4.37 -6.73 11.39
N VAL A 127 -5.36 -6.80 10.49
CA VAL A 127 -5.17 -6.44 9.07
C VAL A 127 -4.85 -4.94 8.91
N CYS A 128 -5.60 -4.06 9.58
CA CYS A 128 -5.37 -2.62 9.52
C CYS A 128 -4.01 -2.23 10.12
N GLU A 129 -3.61 -2.85 11.23
CA GLU A 129 -2.32 -2.60 11.86
C GLU A 129 -1.16 -2.97 10.93
N ILE A 130 -1.21 -4.14 10.27
CA ILE A 130 -0.18 -4.54 9.30
C ILE A 130 -0.11 -3.58 8.10
N PHE A 131 -1.26 -3.06 7.65
CA PHE A 131 -1.32 -2.14 6.52
C PHE A 131 -0.82 -0.73 6.89
N PHE A 132 -1.16 -0.24 8.09
CA PHE A 132 -0.73 1.05 8.61
C PHE A 132 0.77 1.05 8.95
N SER A 133 1.22 0.06 9.72
CA SER A 133 2.48 0.14 10.46
C SER A 133 3.72 0.00 9.55
N PRO A 134 4.67 0.96 9.61
CA PRO A 134 5.85 1.00 8.75
C PRO A 134 6.71 -0.27 8.80
N GLU A 135 6.82 -0.89 9.96
CA GLU A 135 7.69 -2.04 10.22
C GLU A 135 7.32 -3.29 9.44
N TYR A 136 6.06 -3.41 9.00
CA TYR A 136 5.58 -4.53 8.18
C TYR A 136 5.58 -4.22 6.69
N ARG A 137 5.80 -2.95 6.28
CA ARG A 137 5.59 -2.53 4.89
C ARG A 137 6.45 -3.31 3.90
N SER A 138 7.72 -3.53 4.20
CA SER A 138 8.63 -4.27 3.31
C SER A 138 8.24 -5.74 3.13
N GLY A 139 7.45 -6.31 4.05
CA GLY A 139 6.98 -7.68 3.97
C GLY A 139 5.88 -7.91 2.95
N TRP A 140 5.12 -6.86 2.57
CA TRP A 140 3.96 -7.00 1.69
C TRP A 140 3.95 -6.03 0.49
N GLU A 141 4.60 -4.87 0.56
CA GLU A 141 4.60 -3.88 -0.53
C GLU A 141 5.74 -4.15 -1.53
N ALA A 142 5.42 -4.80 -2.63
CA ALA A 142 6.41 -5.19 -3.64
C ALA A 142 6.92 -4.02 -4.50
N THR A 143 6.20 -2.89 -4.55
CA THR A 143 6.53 -1.76 -5.43
C THR A 143 7.38 -0.67 -4.76
N LEU A 144 7.58 -0.74 -3.45
CA LEU A 144 8.31 0.27 -2.69
C LEU A 144 9.83 0.17 -2.95
N GLU A 145 10.46 1.32 -3.22
CA GLU A 145 11.92 1.45 -3.33
C GLU A 145 12.49 2.10 -2.07
N ASN A 146 11.85 3.15 -1.55
CA ASN A 146 12.25 3.83 -0.32
C ASN A 146 11.04 4.40 0.42
N MET A 147 11.09 4.40 1.75
CA MET A 147 10.10 5.02 2.62
C MET A 147 10.82 5.87 3.66
N ALA A 148 10.31 7.08 3.90
CA ALA A 148 10.65 7.91 5.05
C ALA A 148 9.37 8.33 5.78
N ILE A 149 9.42 8.31 7.12
CA ILE A 149 8.42 8.99 7.95
C ILE A 149 8.89 10.43 8.08
N ILE A 150 8.15 11.35 7.47
CA ILE A 150 8.43 12.78 7.51
C ILE A 150 8.00 13.37 8.85
N GLU A 151 6.88 12.91 9.40
CA GLU A 151 6.34 13.38 10.67
C GLU A 151 5.62 12.25 11.41
N ASN A 152 5.87 12.14 12.72
CA ASN A 152 5.11 11.28 13.63
C ASN A 152 4.09 12.15 14.38
N ILE A 153 2.90 12.31 13.79
CA ILE A 153 1.86 13.22 14.30
C ILE A 153 1.27 12.66 15.61
N SER A 154 0.99 11.36 15.64
CA SER A 154 0.47 10.62 16.78
C SER A 154 0.65 9.11 16.56
N LYS A 155 0.32 8.29 17.57
CA LYS A 155 0.42 6.83 17.46
C LYS A 155 -0.40 6.22 16.32
N ASP A 156 -1.48 6.91 15.94
CA ASP A 156 -2.45 6.50 14.94
C ASP A 156 -2.36 7.34 13.65
N THR A 157 -1.38 8.24 13.53
CA THR A 157 -1.24 9.14 12.37
C THR A 157 0.22 9.42 12.04
N LEU A 158 0.62 9.08 10.82
CA LEU A 158 1.98 9.28 10.32
C LEU A 158 1.97 10.01 8.97
N LEU A 159 3.00 10.81 8.70
CA LEU A 159 3.24 11.41 7.39
C LEU A 159 4.38 10.69 6.69
N PHE A 160 4.13 10.15 5.50
CA PHE A 160 5.09 9.36 4.72
C PHE A 160 5.51 10.06 3.45
N LEU A 161 6.79 9.90 3.09
CA LEU A 161 7.30 10.07 1.73
C LEU A 161 7.78 8.71 1.23
N GLN A 162 7.18 8.23 0.14
CA GLN A 162 7.52 6.95 -0.47
C GLN A 162 7.99 7.18 -1.91
N THR A 163 8.98 6.40 -2.34
CA THR A 163 9.37 6.29 -3.76
C THR A 163 9.14 4.87 -4.21
N HIS A 164 8.61 4.71 -5.41
CA HIS A 164 8.28 3.40 -5.99
C HIS A 164 9.31 2.98 -7.04
N LYS A 165 9.40 1.68 -7.27
CA LYS A 165 10.22 1.08 -8.34
C LYS A 165 9.85 1.70 -9.68
N ARG A 166 10.87 2.02 -10.48
CA ARG A 166 10.66 2.61 -11.80
C ARG A 166 10.15 1.56 -12.79
N ILE A 167 9.03 1.84 -13.43
CA ILE A 167 8.51 1.05 -14.55
C ILE A 167 8.90 1.75 -15.85
N TRP A 168 9.87 1.20 -16.58
CA TRP A 168 10.28 1.74 -17.88
C TRP A 168 9.13 1.59 -18.91
N PRO A 169 8.83 2.60 -19.75
CA PRO A 169 9.62 3.82 -20.01
C PRO A 169 9.31 5.02 -19.11
N ALA A 170 8.35 4.92 -18.19
CA ALA A 170 7.92 6.04 -17.37
C ALA A 170 9.00 6.54 -16.40
N SER A 171 8.86 7.79 -15.97
CA SER A 171 9.62 8.35 -14.85
C SER A 171 9.30 7.61 -13.56
N GLN A 172 10.24 7.63 -12.62
CA GLN A 172 10.00 7.10 -11.28
C GLN A 172 8.91 7.93 -10.59
N ARG A 173 8.21 7.34 -9.61
CA ARG A 173 7.10 7.98 -8.91
C ARG A 173 7.41 8.10 -7.42
N ASP A 174 7.01 9.22 -6.84
CA ASP A 174 7.00 9.42 -5.39
C ASP A 174 5.58 9.79 -4.91
N ALA A 175 5.27 9.45 -3.66
CA ALA A 175 4.00 9.77 -3.01
C ALA A 175 4.29 10.38 -1.64
N LEU A 176 3.71 11.54 -1.37
CA LEU A 176 3.74 12.21 -0.08
C LEU A 176 2.30 12.23 0.48
N PHE A 177 2.06 11.52 1.58
CA PHE A 177 0.72 11.31 2.10
C PHE A 177 0.73 11.10 3.61
N TRP A 178 -0.33 11.55 4.28
CA TRP A 178 -0.59 11.12 5.64
C TRP A 178 -1.32 9.77 5.62
N SER A 179 -1.09 8.96 6.64
CA SER A 179 -1.78 7.70 6.91
C SER A 179 -2.39 7.77 8.30
N HIS A 180 -3.66 7.43 8.43
CA HIS A 180 -4.40 7.46 9.70
C HIS A 180 -5.14 6.14 9.91
N ILE A 181 -4.95 5.51 11.06
CA ILE A 181 -5.68 4.31 11.49
C ILE A 181 -6.70 4.68 12.56
N ARG A 182 -7.92 4.15 12.45
CA ARG A 182 -8.97 4.39 13.43
C ARG A 182 -9.90 3.19 13.58
N ARG A 183 -10.26 2.90 14.83
CA ARG A 183 -11.44 2.09 15.15
C ARG A 183 -12.70 2.94 15.06
N VAL A 184 -13.72 2.43 14.39
CA VAL A 184 -15.00 3.11 14.19
C VAL A 184 -16.10 2.29 14.84
N SER A 185 -17.02 2.96 15.52
CA SER A 185 -18.24 2.31 16.00
C SER A 185 -19.12 1.90 14.81
N ASP A 186 -19.53 0.64 14.75
CA ASP A 186 -20.50 0.19 13.75
C ASP A 186 -21.89 0.08 14.38
N ASP A 187 -22.72 1.11 14.16
CA ASP A 187 -24.12 1.14 14.57
C ASP A 187 -25.05 0.51 13.51
N GLN A 188 -24.52 0.18 12.33
CA GLN A 188 -25.29 -0.28 11.17
C GLN A 188 -25.33 -1.80 11.06
N ASP A 189 -24.26 -2.49 11.50
CA ASP A 189 -24.18 -3.96 11.50
C ASP A 189 -24.08 -4.48 12.94
N ARG A 190 -25.17 -5.06 13.44
CA ARG A 190 -25.26 -5.59 14.82
C ARG A 190 -24.47 -6.88 15.03
N ASP A 191 -24.13 -7.57 13.94
CA ASP A 191 -23.40 -8.84 13.98
C ASP A 191 -21.88 -8.60 13.85
N ALA A 192 -21.48 -7.42 13.37
CA ALA A 192 -20.08 -7.00 13.33
C ALA A 192 -19.57 -6.63 14.74
N HIS A 193 -18.39 -7.15 15.08
CA HIS A 193 -17.76 -6.88 16.38
C HIS A 193 -16.95 -5.58 16.37
N ASP A 194 -16.09 -5.43 15.36
CA ASP A 194 -15.21 -4.27 15.24
C ASP A 194 -15.09 -3.86 13.78
N LEU A 195 -15.09 -2.55 13.56
CA LEU A 195 -14.80 -1.92 12.28
C LEU A 195 -13.56 -1.04 12.41
N TRP A 196 -12.60 -1.26 11.52
CA TRP A 196 -11.36 -0.50 11.45
C TRP A 196 -11.19 0.10 10.07
N ILE A 197 -10.58 1.28 10.02
CA ILE A 197 -10.18 1.94 8.78
C ILE A 197 -8.72 2.39 8.87
N VAL A 198 -7.98 2.19 7.79
CA VAL A 198 -6.75 2.95 7.50
C VAL A 198 -7.01 3.81 6.28
N CYS A 199 -6.78 5.11 6.39
CA CYS A 199 -6.92 6.06 5.29
C CYS A 199 -5.56 6.69 4.98
N ASN A 200 -5.16 6.65 3.71
CA ASN A 200 -3.96 7.28 3.19
C ASN A 200 -4.39 8.35 2.19
N HIS A 201 -3.93 9.58 2.37
CA HIS A 201 -4.28 10.67 1.47
C HIS A 201 -3.10 11.60 1.23
N SER A 202 -2.88 11.95 -0.03
CA SER A 202 -1.82 12.84 -0.44
C SER A 202 -1.94 14.21 0.21
N THR A 203 -0.81 14.79 0.57
CA THR A 203 -0.75 16.12 1.16
C THR A 203 0.50 16.85 0.67
N GLU A 204 0.65 18.11 1.07
CA GLU A 204 1.78 18.95 0.71
C GLU A 204 2.70 19.21 1.91
N HIS A 205 4.01 19.26 1.65
CA HIS A 205 5.01 19.62 2.64
C HIS A 205 6.04 20.56 2.01
N PRO A 206 6.31 21.75 2.60
CA PRO A 206 7.21 22.75 2.00
C PRO A 206 8.61 22.23 1.69
N ASP A 207 9.15 21.36 2.55
CA ASP A 207 10.49 20.77 2.37
C ASP A 207 10.52 19.60 1.36
N HIS A 208 9.36 19.14 0.89
CA HIS A 208 9.21 18.04 -0.07
C HIS A 208 8.28 18.40 -1.24
N PRO A 209 8.58 19.48 -1.98
CA PRO A 209 7.73 19.94 -3.07
C PRO A 209 7.63 18.88 -4.19
N PRO A 210 6.48 18.82 -4.90
CA PRO A 210 6.30 17.86 -5.98
C PRO A 210 7.31 18.11 -7.12
N ASN A 211 7.71 17.02 -7.79
CA ASN A 211 8.57 17.06 -8.98
C ASN A 211 9.95 17.71 -8.74
N ALA A 212 10.41 17.80 -7.49
CA ALA A 212 11.79 18.15 -7.16
C ALA A 212 12.71 16.94 -7.42
N GLY A 213 13.21 16.81 -8.65
CA GLY A 213 14.16 15.76 -9.04
C GLY A 213 13.68 14.92 -10.23
N LYS A 214 13.94 13.60 -10.18
CA LYS A 214 13.63 12.65 -11.27
C LYS A 214 12.30 11.91 -11.08
N CYS A 215 11.60 12.16 -9.97
CA CYS A 215 10.32 11.54 -9.66
C CYS A 215 9.15 12.44 -10.10
N VAL A 216 8.08 11.82 -10.56
CA VAL A 216 6.77 12.44 -10.76
C VAL A 216 5.91 12.15 -9.54
N ARG A 217 5.39 13.21 -8.90
CA ARG A 217 4.51 13.07 -7.73
C ARG A 217 3.19 12.44 -8.14
N VAL A 218 2.83 11.33 -7.51
CA VAL A 218 1.50 10.75 -7.60
C VAL A 218 0.63 11.27 -6.45
N TYR A 219 -0.63 11.53 -6.76
CA TYR A 219 -1.65 11.90 -5.80
C TYR A 219 -2.60 10.72 -5.62
N LEU A 220 -2.94 10.41 -4.38
CA LEU A 220 -3.78 9.27 -4.07
C LEU A 220 -4.66 9.55 -2.87
N THR A 221 -5.82 8.91 -2.88
CA THR A 221 -6.64 8.64 -1.72
C THR A 221 -6.93 7.15 -1.72
N VAL A 222 -6.50 6.47 -0.65
CA VAL A 222 -6.67 5.03 -0.48
C VAL A 222 -7.25 4.79 0.89
N CYS A 223 -8.24 3.90 0.99
CA CYS A 223 -8.67 3.38 2.29
C CYS A 223 -8.74 1.87 2.29
N LEU A 224 -8.41 1.29 3.45
CA LEU A 224 -8.62 -0.10 3.78
C LEU A 224 -9.58 -0.15 4.97
N VAL A 225 -10.75 -0.73 4.75
CA VAL A 225 -11.81 -0.87 5.75
C VAL A 225 -12.00 -2.34 6.07
N CYS A 226 -11.92 -2.70 7.35
CA CYS A 226 -12.02 -4.08 7.80
C CYS A 226 -13.09 -4.24 8.86
N GLN A 227 -14.02 -5.18 8.64
CA GLN A 227 -15.07 -5.55 9.58
C GLN A 227 -14.83 -6.97 10.09
N THR A 228 -14.82 -7.14 11.41
CA THR A 228 -14.63 -8.45 12.06
C THR A 228 -15.99 -9.04 12.42
N PHE A 229 -16.20 -10.28 12.01
CA PHE A 229 -17.33 -11.12 12.39
C PHE A 229 -16.81 -12.29 13.20
N ILE A 230 -17.52 -12.64 14.27
CA ILE A 230 -17.21 -13.79 15.11
C ILE A 230 -18.42 -14.72 15.09
N ASP A 231 -18.22 -15.93 14.59
CA ASP A 231 -19.18 -17.02 14.67
C ASP A 231 -19.03 -17.68 16.04
N PRO A 232 -19.90 -17.39 17.02
CA PRO A 232 -19.71 -17.87 18.39
C PRO A 232 -19.70 -19.41 18.42
N PRO A 233 -18.74 -20.02 19.14
CA PRO A 233 -18.68 -21.47 19.23
C PRO A 233 -19.91 -22.02 19.96
N LYS A 234 -20.25 -23.28 19.68
CA LYS A 234 -21.29 -24.00 20.43
C LYS A 234 -20.74 -24.27 21.84
N ASP A 235 -21.58 -24.09 22.86
CA ASP A 235 -21.29 -24.46 24.26
C ASP A 235 -20.30 -23.57 25.04
N GLU A 236 -20.32 -22.25 24.81
CA GLU A 236 -19.50 -21.26 25.57
C GLU A 236 -17.98 -21.50 25.52
N GLU A 237 -17.48 -22.23 24.50
CA GLU A 237 -16.04 -22.37 24.29
C GLU A 237 -15.35 -21.03 24.00
N GLU A 238 -14.03 -20.98 24.20
CA GLU A 238 -13.21 -19.83 23.81
C GLU A 238 -13.23 -19.61 22.29
N ILE A 239 -13.32 -18.35 21.86
CA ILE A 239 -13.27 -17.96 20.45
C ILE A 239 -11.89 -18.33 19.86
N LYS A 240 -11.88 -19.15 18.80
CA LYS A 240 -10.67 -19.53 18.06
C LYS A 240 -10.60 -18.80 16.72
N ARG A 241 -9.43 -18.79 16.07
CA ARG A 241 -9.26 -18.16 14.75
C ARG A 241 -10.25 -18.69 13.71
N GLU A 242 -10.60 -19.97 13.76
CA GLU A 242 -11.62 -20.56 12.87
C GLU A 242 -13.02 -19.94 13.00
N ASN A 243 -13.31 -19.32 14.14
CA ASN A 243 -14.56 -18.58 14.39
C ASN A 243 -14.52 -17.14 13.88
N ILE A 244 -13.37 -16.65 13.42
CA ILE A 244 -13.17 -15.24 13.06
C ILE A 244 -13.15 -15.11 11.54
N THR A 245 -13.95 -14.17 11.04
CA THR A 245 -13.96 -13.77 9.64
C THR A 245 -13.79 -12.25 9.54
N CYS A 246 -12.84 -11.80 8.72
CA CYS A 246 -12.64 -10.39 8.39
C CYS A 246 -13.16 -10.12 6.97
N LYS A 247 -14.11 -9.19 6.84
CA LYS A 247 -14.49 -8.62 5.55
C LYS A 247 -13.63 -7.39 5.31
N ILE A 248 -12.93 -7.38 4.19
CA ILE A 248 -12.02 -6.31 3.76
C ILE A 248 -12.67 -5.57 2.60
N THR A 249 -12.66 -4.24 2.65
CA THR A 249 -12.96 -3.36 1.54
C THR A 249 -11.80 -2.40 1.35
N TYR A 250 -11.15 -2.49 0.21
CA TYR A 250 -10.11 -1.56 -0.22
C TYR A 250 -10.67 -0.64 -1.29
N CYS A 251 -10.50 0.66 -1.14
CA CYS A 251 -10.85 1.65 -2.17
C CYS A 251 -9.61 2.47 -2.52
N SER A 252 -9.47 2.79 -3.81
CA SER A 252 -8.42 3.69 -4.30
C SER A 252 -9.01 4.64 -5.33
N VAL A 253 -8.69 5.93 -5.17
CA VAL A 253 -9.00 7.00 -6.10
C VAL A 253 -7.73 7.83 -6.26
N GLY A 254 -7.32 8.11 -7.49
CA GLY A 254 -6.10 8.86 -7.79
C GLY A 254 -6.03 9.27 -9.25
#